data_AF-A0A0E2BEB4-F1
#
_entry.id   AF-A0A0E2BEB4-F1
#
_cell.length_a   1.000
_cell.length_b   1.000
_cell.length_c   1.000
_cell.angle_alpha   90.00
_cell.angle_beta   90.00
_cell.angle_gamma   90.00
#
_symmetry.space_group_name_H-M   'P 1'
#
loop_
_entity.id
_entity.type
_entity.pdbx_description
1 polymer ?
#
loop_
_entity_poly.entity_id
_entity_poly.type
_entity_poly.pdbx_seq_one_letter_code
_entity_poly.pdbx_strand_id
1 'polypeptide(L)' 'MKNDKNQKRLKDLERRRQKGIRLLEKGYTCYGVGKKLGVSK' A
#
# COMPACT_ATOMS: atom_id res chain seq x y z
N MET A 1 -17.16 -13.21 -17.09
CA MET A 1 -15.97 -12.33 -16.90
C MET A 1 -15.75 -12.05 -15.40
N LYS A 2 -15.08 -12.95 -14.67
CA LYS A 2 -14.85 -12.85 -13.20
C LYS A 2 -13.47 -12.27 -12.83
N ASN A 3 -12.62 -11.92 -13.80
CA ASN A 3 -11.19 -11.61 -13.57
C ASN A 3 -10.82 -10.12 -13.51
N ASP A 4 -11.70 -9.21 -13.95
CA ASP A 4 -11.37 -7.77 -14.07
C ASP A 4 -11.23 -7.08 -12.69
N LYS A 5 -12.18 -7.35 -11.78
CA LYS A 5 -12.15 -6.81 -10.41
C LYS A 5 -10.94 -7.27 -9.61
N ASN A 6 -10.42 -8.47 -9.89
CA ASN A 6 -9.26 -9.02 -9.19
C ASN A 6 -7.96 -8.33 -9.65
N GLN A 7 -7.83 -8.04 -10.95
CA GLN A 7 -6.69 -7.28 -11.47
C GLN A 7 -6.65 -5.85 -10.93
N LYS A 8 -7.82 -5.18 -10.83
CA LYS A 8 -7.89 -3.82 -10.25
C LYS A 8 -7.43 -3.80 -8.79
N ARG A 9 -7.82 -4.81 -7.98
CA ARG A 9 -7.39 -4.95 -6.59
C ARG A 9 -5.89 -5.23 -6.47
N LEU A 10 -5.35 -6.09 -7.32
CA LEU A 10 -3.90 -6.39 -7.34
C LEU A 10 -3.08 -5.15 -7.68
N LYS A 11 -3.49 -4.36 -8.69
CA LYS A 11 -2.83 -3.09 -9.03
C LYS A 11 -2.88 -2.08 -7.89
N ASP A 12 -4.01 -1.97 -7.19
CA ASP A 12 -4.12 -1.07 -6.03
C ASP A 12 -3.22 -1.51 -4.87
N LEU A 13 -3.14 -2.83 -4.61
CA LEU A 13 -2.25 -3.39 -3.60
C LEU A 13 -0.77 -3.15 -3.91
N GLU A 14 -0.36 -3.34 -5.16
CA GLU A 14 1.00 -3.07 -5.60
C GLU A 14 1.36 -1.59 -5.44
N ARG A 15 0.43 -0.69 -5.80
CA ARG A 15 0.61 0.76 -5.60
C ARG A 15 0.76 1.14 -4.13
N ARG A 16 -0.02 0.52 -3.23
CA ARG A 16 0.12 0.74 -1.77
C ARG A 16 1.46 0.20 -1.25
N ARG A 17 1.89 -0.97 -1.74
CA ARG A 17 3.19 -1.56 -1.38
C ARG A 17 4.35 -0.65 -1.76
N GLN A 18 4.38 -0.15 -3.00
CA GLN A 18 5.42 0.78 -3.46
C GLN A 18 5.45 2.08 -2.64
N LYS A 19 4.27 2.63 -2.31
CA LYS A 19 4.18 3.81 -1.42
C LYS A 19 4.74 3.52 -0.02
N GLY A 20 4.46 2.34 0.53
CA GLY A 20 5.00 1.92 1.81
C GLY A 20 6.53 1.82 1.79
N ILE A 21 7.10 1.16 0.78
CA ILE A 21 8.55 1.04 0.59
C ILE A 21 9.21 2.42 0.51
N ARG A 22 8.67 3.33 -0.31
CA ARG A 22 9.21 4.70 -0.44
C ARG A 22 9.17 5.48 0.89
N LEU A 23 8.19 5.22 1.75
CA LEU A 23 8.13 5.86 3.07
C LEU A 23 9.18 5.26 4.02
N LEU A 24 9.40 3.94 3.96
CA LEU A 24 10.47 3.28 4.71
C LEU A 24 11.86 3.80 4.29
N GLU A 25 12.11 3.97 2.98
CA GLU A 25 13.36 4.57 2.47
C GLU A 25 13.57 6.01 2.97
N LYS A 26 12.48 6.74 3.23
CA LYS A 26 12.51 8.09 3.83
C LYS A 26 12.70 8.07 5.35
N GLY A 27 12.88 6.90 5.96
CA GLY A 27 13.09 6.74 7.39
C GLY A 27 11.81 6.70 8.24
N TYR A 28 10.63 6.51 7.63
CA TYR A 28 9.41 6.32 8.41
C TYR A 28 9.45 4.96 9.13
N THR A 29 8.94 4.92 10.36
CA THR A 29 8.70 3.65 11.07
C THR A 29 7.52 2.91 10.48
N CYS A 30 7.45 1.58 10.65
CA CYS A 30 6.33 0.77 10.18
C CYS A 30 4.97 1.29 10.69
N TYR A 31 4.91 1.77 11.94
CA TYR A 31 3.73 2.42 12.50
C TYR A 31 3.38 3.73 11.77
N GLY A 32 4.39 4.57 11.51
CA GLY A 32 4.21 5.82 10.75
C GLY A 32 3.73 5.57 9.32
N VAL A 33 4.25 4.54 8.65
CA VAL A 33 3.78 4.09 7.34
C VAL A 33 2.32 3.64 7.43
N GLY A 34 1.98 2.83 8.44
CA GLY A 34 0.62 2.33 8.66
C GLY A 34 -0.41 3.42 8.86
N LYS A 35 -0.07 4.41 9.69
CA LYS A 35 -0.89 5.62 9.91
C LYS A 35 -1.00 6.48 8.65
N LYS A 36 0.10 6.68 7.91
CA LYS A 36 0.12 7.50 6.68
C LYS A 36 -0.68 6.88 5.53
N LEU A 37 -0.70 5.55 5.44
CA LEU A 37 -1.46 4.80 4.44
C LEU A 37 -2.90 4.50 4.88
N GLY A 38 -3.31 4.89 6.10
CA GLY A 38 -4.64 4.64 6.63
C GLY A 38 -4.98 3.15 6.79
N VAL A 39 -3.95 2.30 6.94
CA VAL A 39 -4.11 0.86 7.16
C VAL A 39 -4.17 0.51 8.65
N SER A 40 -3.63 1.39 9.49
CA SER A 40 -3.81 1.36 10.94
C SER A 40 -4.96 2.28 11.34
N LYS A 41 -5.88 1.78 12.17
CA LYS A 41 -6.97 2.56 12.76
C LYS A 41 -6.47 3.41 13.93
#